data_AF-A0AAV1R3A6-F1
#
_entry.id   AF-A0AAV1R3A6-F1
#
_cell.length_a   1.000
_cell.length_b   1.000
_cell.length_c   1.000
_cell.angle_alpha   90.00
_cell.angle_beta   90.00
_cell.angle_gamma   90.00
#
_symmetry.space_group_name_H-M   'P 1'
#
loop_
_entity.id
_entity.type
_entity.pdbx_description
1 polymer ?
#
loop_
_entity_poly.entity_id
_entity_poly.type
_entity_poly.pdbx_seq_one_letter_code
_entity_poly.pdbx_strand_id
1 'polypeptide(L)'
;MEARGVVCSKCRHRLSIPTATFTEVKCPTCNMMNPIPTYERSGNRSVEKLIVKAKGKISGHDLISRKKPDSLNKNPSPFDIWGSSSATRPAGKRALLIGVTYKSKHKLKGTINDVKSMREMLIANFGFKEGNILVLTGTTMLCYLLQNAEQETEPELIPTKKNILKSLEWLVRGCQAGDSLVFYFSGHGLRQPDFEGDERDGLNETICPVDFMTEGMIVDNEINSTIVWPLKKGATLHAIVDACHSGTVLDLEYVFNRQK
;
A
#
# COMPACT_ATOMS: atom_id res chain seq x y z
N MET A 1 0.15 -20.83 14.03
CA MET A 1 0.40 -21.84 12.99
C MET A 1 -0.95 -22.39 12.55
N GLU A 2 -1.53 -21.91 11.45
CA GLU A 2 -2.80 -22.43 10.94
C GLU A 2 -2.54 -23.27 9.69
N ALA A 3 -2.82 -24.57 9.78
CA ALA A 3 -2.74 -25.49 8.66
C ALA A 3 -3.79 -25.13 7.59
N ARG A 4 -3.36 -25.04 6.33
CA ARG A 4 -4.25 -24.87 5.18
C ARG A 4 -5.12 -26.14 5.04
N GLY A 5 -6.37 -26.09 5.50
CA GLY A 5 -7.30 -27.22 5.43
C GLY A 5 -7.78 -27.51 4.00
N VAL A 6 -8.01 -28.78 3.69
CA VAL A 6 -8.58 -29.28 2.41
C VAL A 6 -10.08 -28.94 2.37
N VAL A 7 -10.60 -28.60 1.19
CA VAL A 7 -12.03 -28.29 0.99
C VAL A 7 -12.66 -29.40 0.14
N CYS A 8 -13.84 -29.88 0.54
CA CYS A 8 -14.53 -30.92 -0.21
C CYS A 8 -14.89 -30.45 -1.64
N SER A 9 -14.55 -31.26 -2.64
CA SER A 9 -14.80 -30.97 -4.06
C SER A 9 -16.29 -30.94 -4.41
N LYS A 10 -17.14 -31.63 -3.64
CA LYS A 10 -18.58 -31.74 -3.91
C LYS A 10 -19.41 -30.69 -3.17
N CYS A 11 -19.28 -30.59 -1.84
CA CYS A 11 -20.14 -29.71 -1.03
C CYS A 11 -19.44 -28.47 -0.48
N ARG A 12 -18.16 -28.26 -0.83
CA ARG A 12 -17.33 -27.13 -0.36
C ARG A 12 -17.15 -27.02 1.16
N HIS A 13 -17.58 -28.02 1.93
CA HIS A 13 -17.32 -28.08 3.37
C HIS A 13 -15.82 -28.21 3.65
N ARG A 14 -15.31 -27.46 4.63
CA ARG A 14 -13.88 -27.45 4.98
C ARG A 14 -13.57 -28.67 5.85
N LEU A 15 -12.58 -29.46 5.44
CA LEU A 15 -12.21 -30.72 6.07
C LEU A 15 -11.01 -30.53 6.99
N SER A 16 -11.13 -31.01 8.22
CA SER A 16 -10.02 -31.14 9.16
C SER A 16 -9.17 -32.34 8.74
N ILE A 17 -7.88 -32.11 8.48
CA ILE A 17 -6.94 -33.18 8.11
C ILE A 17 -6.31 -33.73 9.39
N PRO A 18 -6.48 -35.02 9.74
CA PRO A 18 -5.75 -35.63 10.84
C PRO A 18 -4.25 -35.62 10.55
N THR A 19 -3.40 -35.41 11.57
CA THR A 19 -1.92 -35.34 11.45
C THR A 19 -1.25 -36.68 11.08
N ALA A 20 -2.01 -37.66 10.59
CA ALA A 20 -1.54 -39.00 10.24
C ALA A 20 -1.51 -39.18 8.71
N THR A 21 -0.66 -40.11 8.26
CA THR A 21 -0.31 -40.44 6.87
C THR A 21 -1.47 -41.00 6.05
N PHE A 22 -2.52 -40.21 5.85
CA PHE A 22 -3.64 -40.53 4.98
C PHE A 22 -3.52 -39.74 3.67
N THR A 23 -3.71 -40.42 2.54
CA THR A 23 -3.67 -39.82 1.19
C THR A 23 -5.03 -39.25 0.77
N GLU A 24 -6.10 -39.58 1.49
CA GLU A 24 -7.46 -39.11 1.23
C GLU A 24 -8.26 -38.91 2.53
N VAL A 25 -9.22 -37.98 2.53
CA VAL A 25 -10.13 -37.71 3.65
C VAL A 25 -11.59 -37.73 3.19
N LYS A 26 -12.43 -38.46 3.95
CA LYS A 26 -13.88 -38.54 3.70
C LYS A 26 -14.58 -37.31 4.26
N CYS A 27 -15.40 -36.65 3.44
CA CYS A 27 -16.23 -35.54 3.88
C CYS A 27 -17.37 -36.04 4.78
N PRO A 28 -17.51 -35.53 6.03
CA PRO A 28 -18.57 -35.98 6.94
C PRO A 28 -19.96 -35.55 6.49
N THR A 29 -20.07 -34.49 5.67
CA THR A 29 -21.36 -33.94 5.23
C THR A 29 -21.94 -34.66 4.03
N CYS A 30 -21.11 -35.05 3.06
CA CYS A 30 -21.58 -35.63 1.79
C CYS A 30 -20.96 -36.99 1.46
N ASN A 31 -20.16 -37.55 2.37
CA ASN A 31 -19.47 -38.83 2.25
C ASN A 31 -18.50 -38.96 1.05
N MET A 32 -18.21 -37.87 0.33
CA MET A 32 -17.25 -37.85 -0.78
C MET A 32 -15.81 -37.99 -0.26
N MET A 33 -14.99 -38.81 -0.93
CA MET A 33 -13.55 -38.92 -0.68
C MET A 33 -12.80 -37.77 -1.37
N ASN A 34 -11.88 -37.13 -0.66
CA ASN A 34 -11.09 -36.00 -1.19
C ASN A 34 -9.60 -36.28 -0.98
N PRO A 35 -8.76 -36.20 -2.02
CA PRO A 35 -7.32 -36.43 -1.87
C PRO A 35 -6.68 -35.35 -1.00
N ILE A 36 -5.79 -35.78 -0.09
CA ILE A 36 -4.93 -34.91 0.70
C ILE A 36 -3.63 -34.72 -0.10
N PRO A 37 -3.20 -33.48 -0.40
CA PRO A 37 -1.95 -33.26 -1.11
C PRO A 37 -0.75 -33.73 -0.27
N THR A 38 -0.11 -34.83 -0.64
CA THR A 38 1.16 -35.27 -0.05
C THR A 38 2.31 -34.44 -0.64
N TYR A 39 2.90 -33.56 0.17
CA TYR A 39 4.14 -32.87 -0.22
C TYR A 39 5.33 -33.77 0.15
N GLU A 40 5.84 -34.54 -0.81
CA GLU A 40 7.04 -35.34 -0.61
C GLU A 40 8.26 -34.44 -0.38
N ARG A 41 8.88 -34.60 0.78
CA ARG A 41 10.17 -34.01 1.14
C ARG A 41 11.27 -34.90 0.54
N SER A 42 11.57 -34.74 -0.74
CA SER A 42 12.65 -35.50 -1.40
C SER A 42 13.94 -34.68 -1.44
N GLY A 43 14.90 -35.10 -0.62
CA GLY A 43 16.27 -34.59 -0.61
C GLY A 43 17.09 -35.13 -1.78
N ASN A 44 18.07 -34.32 -2.18
CA ASN A 44 19.26 -34.63 -2.98
C ASN A 44 19.37 -36.04 -3.56
N ARG A 45 19.09 -36.18 -4.86
CA ARG A 45 19.84 -37.04 -5.80
C ARG A 45 19.30 -36.80 -7.21
N SER A 46 19.92 -35.87 -7.96
CA SER A 46 20.00 -35.87 -9.44
C SER A 46 20.68 -34.63 -10.05
N VAL A 47 21.06 -33.61 -9.27
CA VAL A 47 21.67 -32.40 -9.84
C VAL A 47 23.19 -32.55 -10.12
N GLU A 48 23.85 -33.57 -9.57
CA GLU A 48 25.29 -33.78 -9.76
C GLU A 48 25.72 -34.33 -11.15
N LYS A 49 24.78 -34.72 -12.01
CA LYS A 49 25.13 -35.19 -13.38
C LYS A 49 24.98 -34.15 -14.48
N LEU A 50 24.39 -32.98 -14.19
CA LEU A 50 24.27 -31.89 -15.18
C LEU A 50 25.35 -30.79 -15.00
N ILE A 51 26.06 -30.78 -13.87
CA ILE A 51 27.08 -29.76 -13.56
C ILE A 51 28.47 -30.07 -14.18
N VAL A 52 28.71 -31.30 -14.67
CA VAL A 52 30.02 -31.70 -15.22
C VAL A 52 30.15 -31.43 -16.74
N LYS A 53 29.05 -31.18 -17.47
CA LYS A 53 29.10 -31.08 -18.95
C LYS A 53 29.10 -29.65 -19.53
N ALA A 54 29.05 -28.61 -18.68
CA ALA A 54 29.07 -27.21 -19.11
C ALA A 54 30.26 -26.41 -18.55
N LYS A 55 31.38 -27.07 -18.22
CA LYS A 55 32.64 -26.44 -17.78
C LYS A 55 33.69 -26.30 -18.89
N GLY A 56 33.26 -26.08 -20.13
CA GLY A 56 34.16 -25.83 -21.25
C GLY A 56 33.63 -24.72 -22.15
N LYS A 57 34.25 -23.54 -22.05
CA LYS A 57 34.02 -22.33 -22.85
C LYS A 57 32.77 -21.52 -22.50
N ILE A 58 32.94 -20.52 -21.63
CA ILE A 58 32.61 -19.11 -21.89
C ILE A 58 33.54 -18.31 -20.96
N SER A 59 34.53 -17.66 -21.54
CA SER A 59 35.31 -16.59 -20.93
C SER A 59 34.54 -15.28 -21.13
N GLY A 60 34.17 -14.60 -20.05
CA GLY A 60 33.54 -13.29 -20.11
C GLY A 60 32.93 -12.94 -18.76
N HIS A 61 33.46 -11.89 -18.13
CA HIS A 61 32.91 -11.26 -16.93
C HIS A 61 31.42 -10.98 -17.09
N ASP A 62 30.58 -11.46 -16.17
CA ASP A 62 29.35 -10.77 -15.78
C ASP A 62 28.93 -11.21 -14.37
N LEU A 63 29.15 -10.31 -13.42
CA LEU A 63 28.65 -10.39 -12.06
C LEU A 63 27.13 -10.15 -12.12
N ILE A 64 26.34 -11.16 -11.77
CA ILE A 64 24.89 -11.00 -11.54
C ILE A 64 24.71 -10.09 -10.32
N SER A 65 24.55 -8.80 -10.57
CA SER A 65 24.16 -7.79 -9.58
C SER A 65 22.74 -8.11 -9.10
N ARG A 66 22.61 -8.41 -7.80
CA ARG A 66 21.32 -8.49 -7.11
C ARG A 66 20.68 -7.10 -7.14
N LYS A 67 19.73 -6.84 -8.04
CA LYS A 67 19.00 -5.55 -8.08
C LYS A 67 18.23 -5.36 -6.77
N LYS A 68 18.45 -4.23 -6.10
CA LYS A 68 17.67 -3.72 -4.94
C LYS A 68 16.19 -3.63 -5.38
N PRO A 69 15.20 -3.90 -4.52
CA PRO A 69 13.80 -3.64 -4.87
C PRO A 69 13.67 -2.17 -5.27
N ASP A 70 13.13 -1.91 -6.47
CA ASP A 70 12.99 -0.55 -7.00
C ASP A 70 12.09 0.27 -6.06
N SER A 71 12.65 1.35 -5.49
CA SER A 71 11.88 2.30 -4.70
C SER A 71 10.84 2.98 -5.59
N LEU A 72 9.64 3.24 -5.04
CA LEU A 72 8.60 3.99 -5.75
C LEU A 72 8.89 5.49 -5.78
N ASN A 73 9.79 5.95 -4.92
CA ASN A 73 10.27 7.33 -4.92
C ASN A 73 11.58 7.44 -5.69
N LYS A 74 11.76 8.55 -6.42
CA LYS A 74 13.05 8.88 -7.05
C LYS A 74 14.07 9.25 -5.97
N ASN A 75 15.36 9.06 -6.20
CA ASN A 75 16.43 9.51 -5.30
C ASN A 75 17.08 10.81 -5.84
N PRO A 76 17.24 11.88 -5.02
CA PRO A 76 16.71 12.05 -3.66
C PRO A 76 15.18 12.08 -3.67
N SER A 77 14.56 11.62 -2.58
CA SER A 77 13.10 11.60 -2.48
C SER A 77 12.56 13.03 -2.51
N PRO A 78 11.31 13.23 -2.97
CA PRO A 78 10.67 14.54 -2.89
C PRO A 78 10.62 15.09 -1.45
N PHE A 79 10.72 14.19 -0.46
CA PHE A 79 10.79 14.51 0.97
C PHE A 79 12.19 14.99 1.40
N ASP A 80 13.27 14.47 0.82
CA ASP A 80 14.64 14.90 1.17
C ASP A 80 14.94 16.32 0.66
N ILE A 81 14.35 16.67 -0.49
CA ILE A 81 14.43 18.01 -1.06
C ILE A 81 13.82 19.03 -0.08
N TRP A 82 12.82 18.64 0.71
CA TRP A 82 12.14 19.50 1.70
C TRP A 82 13.06 20.10 2.76
N GLY A 83 14.12 19.37 3.17
CA GLY A 83 15.04 19.80 4.22
C GLY A 83 16.06 20.84 3.76
N SER A 84 16.20 21.06 2.46
CA SER A 84 17.16 22.01 1.90
C SER A 84 16.53 23.39 1.74
N SER A 85 17.14 24.41 2.35
CA SER A 85 16.76 25.84 2.23
C SER A 85 16.86 26.40 0.80
N SER A 86 17.39 25.63 -0.15
CA SER A 86 17.54 25.96 -1.56
C SER A 86 16.49 25.28 -2.47
N ALA A 87 15.56 24.50 -1.90
CA ALA A 87 14.57 23.76 -2.67
C ALA A 87 13.61 24.71 -3.42
N THR A 88 13.75 24.72 -4.74
CA THR A 88 12.79 25.37 -5.63
C THR A 88 11.40 24.79 -5.41
N ARG A 89 10.39 25.67 -5.34
CA ARG A 89 8.98 25.30 -5.23
C ARG A 89 8.67 24.19 -6.24
N PRO A 90 8.14 23.02 -5.83
CA PRO A 90 7.71 22.02 -6.79
C PRO A 90 6.46 22.56 -7.49
N ALA A 91 6.67 23.17 -8.66
CA ALA A 91 5.65 23.85 -9.44
C ALA A 91 4.93 22.89 -10.42
N GLY A 92 3.65 23.14 -10.68
CA GLY A 92 2.85 22.38 -11.65
C GLY A 92 2.20 21.14 -11.05
N LYS A 93 2.49 19.96 -11.63
CA LYS A 93 1.83 18.69 -11.28
C LYS A 93 2.57 18.00 -10.13
N ARG A 94 1.87 17.73 -9.02
CA ARG A 94 2.37 17.02 -7.82
C ARG A 94 1.37 16.00 -7.30
N ALA A 95 1.86 14.85 -6.85
CA ALA A 95 1.00 13.82 -6.29
C ALA A 95 1.55 13.26 -4.98
N LEU A 96 0.64 13.00 -4.04
CA LEU A 96 0.88 12.22 -2.84
C LEU A 96 0.08 10.94 -2.93
N LEU A 97 0.75 9.79 -2.92
CA LEU A 97 0.13 8.47 -3.02
C LEU A 97 0.43 7.66 -1.76
N ILE A 98 -0.60 7.22 -1.07
CA ILE A 98 -0.49 6.54 0.23
C ILE A 98 -1.16 5.18 0.14
N GLY A 99 -0.40 4.13 0.46
CA GLY A 99 -0.88 2.76 0.49
C GLY A 99 -0.55 2.11 1.81
N VAL A 100 -1.56 1.87 2.65
CA VAL A 100 -1.32 1.36 4.01
C VAL A 100 -1.50 -0.16 4.04
N THR A 101 -0.51 -0.87 4.59
CA THR A 101 -0.62 -2.31 4.86
C THR A 101 -0.52 -2.57 6.36
N TYR A 102 -1.64 -2.95 6.96
CA TYR A 102 -1.76 -3.14 8.41
C TYR A 102 -1.28 -4.54 8.86
N LYS A 103 -0.88 -4.63 10.14
CA LYS A 103 -0.51 -5.90 10.78
C LYS A 103 -1.76 -6.66 11.25
N SER A 104 -1.62 -7.98 11.39
CA SER A 104 -2.60 -8.86 12.07
C SER A 104 -4.00 -8.83 11.43
N LYS A 105 -5.06 -8.75 12.24
CA LYS A 105 -6.48 -8.84 11.86
C LYS A 105 -6.99 -7.76 10.90
N HIS A 106 -6.25 -6.66 10.73
CA HIS A 106 -6.62 -5.54 9.86
C HIS A 106 -5.93 -5.60 8.48
N LYS A 107 -5.26 -6.71 8.14
CA LYS A 107 -4.45 -6.79 6.92
C LYS A 107 -5.29 -6.60 5.65
N LEU A 108 -4.93 -5.61 4.86
CA LEU A 108 -5.38 -5.46 3.47
C LEU A 108 -4.35 -6.05 2.51
N LYS A 109 -4.82 -6.59 1.39
CA LYS A 109 -3.99 -7.03 0.26
C LYS A 109 -4.45 -6.21 -0.95
N GLY A 110 -3.58 -5.41 -1.52
CA GLY A 110 -3.92 -4.61 -2.70
C GLY A 110 -3.35 -3.20 -2.65
N THR A 111 -3.34 -2.57 -1.48
CA THR A 111 -3.03 -1.14 -1.34
C THR A 111 -1.72 -0.69 -2.00
N ILE A 112 -0.67 -1.52 -1.92
CA ILE A 112 0.61 -1.27 -2.61
C ILE A 112 0.48 -1.34 -4.13
N ASN A 113 -0.28 -2.31 -4.65
CA ASN A 113 -0.54 -2.43 -6.08
C ASN A 113 -1.40 -1.26 -6.58
N ASP A 114 -2.41 -0.85 -5.81
CA ASP A 114 -3.28 0.27 -6.20
C ASP A 114 -2.47 1.57 -6.32
N VAL A 115 -1.57 1.82 -5.36
CA VAL A 115 -0.62 2.93 -5.41
C VAL A 115 0.32 2.84 -6.62
N LYS A 116 0.83 1.65 -6.96
CA LYS A 116 1.68 1.45 -8.14
C LYS A 116 0.93 1.78 -9.43
N SER A 117 -0.29 1.25 -9.57
CA SER A 117 -1.13 1.52 -10.74
C SER A 117 -1.50 3.00 -10.86
N MET A 118 -1.83 3.66 -9.75
CA MET A 118 -2.09 5.11 -9.71
C MET A 118 -0.84 5.90 -10.12
N ARG A 119 0.34 5.56 -9.57
CA ARG A 119 1.61 6.18 -9.93
C ARG A 119 1.90 6.06 -11.42
N GLU A 120 1.80 4.86 -11.98
CA GLU A 120 2.02 4.58 -13.39
C GLU A 120 1.07 5.36 -14.28
N MET A 121 -0.22 5.38 -13.94
CA MET A 121 -1.23 6.15 -14.67
C MET A 121 -0.93 7.66 -14.65
N LEU A 122 -0.57 8.23 -13.50
CA LEU A 122 -0.23 9.65 -13.38
C LEU A 122 0.97 10.03 -14.24
N ILE A 123 1.98 9.17 -14.32
CA ILE A 123 3.16 9.40 -15.15
C ILE A 123 2.82 9.24 -16.64
N ALA A 124 2.28 8.08 -17.01
CA ALA A 124 2.11 7.69 -18.41
C ALA A 124 0.99 8.48 -19.11
N ASN A 125 -0.10 8.79 -18.41
CA ASN A 125 -1.30 9.37 -19.01
C ASN A 125 -1.49 10.85 -18.65
N PHE A 126 -1.03 11.27 -17.46
CA PHE A 126 -1.27 12.63 -16.97
C PHE A 126 0.00 13.49 -16.90
N GLY A 127 1.16 12.96 -17.29
CA GLY A 127 2.40 13.74 -17.41
C GLY A 127 2.97 14.23 -16.06
N PHE A 128 2.69 13.52 -14.96
CA PHE A 128 3.37 13.78 -13.69
C PHE A 128 4.82 13.32 -13.79
N LYS A 129 5.76 14.17 -13.39
CA LYS A 129 7.17 13.78 -13.29
C LYS A 129 7.36 12.92 -12.06
N GLU A 130 8.15 11.85 -12.17
CA GLU A 130 8.43 10.94 -11.04
C GLU A 130 8.95 11.67 -9.80
N GLY A 131 9.81 12.68 -9.98
CA GLY A 131 10.35 13.50 -8.88
C GLY A 131 9.33 14.41 -8.20
N ASN A 132 8.11 14.51 -8.73
CA ASN A 132 7.00 15.27 -8.14
C ASN A 132 5.92 14.34 -7.55
N ILE A 133 6.17 13.04 -7.45
CA ILE A 133 5.27 12.07 -6.84
C ILE A 133 5.92 11.56 -5.57
N LEU A 134 5.29 11.84 -4.43
CA LEU A 134 5.67 11.29 -3.14
C LEU A 134 4.82 10.07 -2.83
N VAL A 135 5.45 8.95 -2.49
CA VAL A 135 4.79 7.68 -2.20
C VAL A 135 5.08 7.22 -0.77
N LEU A 136 4.02 7.03 0.02
CA LEU A 136 4.07 6.43 1.35
C LEU A 136 3.44 5.03 1.34
N THR A 137 4.25 4.00 1.19
CA THR A 137 3.81 2.60 1.29
C THR A 137 4.56 1.81 2.35
N GLY A 138 5.60 2.41 2.94
CA GLY A 138 6.54 1.70 3.81
C GLY A 138 7.07 0.44 3.13
N THR A 139 7.56 0.50 1.89
CA THR A 139 8.07 -0.71 1.19
C THR A 139 9.15 -1.43 2.00
N THR A 140 9.84 -0.73 2.91
CA THR A 140 10.77 -1.32 3.88
C THR A 140 10.11 -2.11 5.01
N MET A 141 8.80 -2.00 5.23
CA MET A 141 8.05 -2.97 6.03
C MET A 141 8.04 -4.35 5.38
N LEU A 142 8.12 -4.48 4.05
CA LEU A 142 8.29 -5.80 3.43
C LEU A 142 9.68 -6.39 3.75
N CYS A 143 10.73 -5.56 3.77
CA CYS A 143 12.07 -5.96 4.19
C CYS A 143 12.13 -6.29 5.70
N TYR A 144 11.44 -5.50 6.53
CA TYR A 144 11.31 -5.73 7.97
C TYR A 144 10.51 -7.00 8.28
N LEU A 145 9.49 -7.32 7.47
CA LEU A 145 8.69 -8.55 7.58
C LEU A 145 9.42 -9.80 7.05
N LEU A 146 10.47 -9.64 6.24
CA LEU A 146 11.24 -10.76 5.68
C LEU A 146 12.47 -11.17 6.52
N GLN A 147 12.70 -10.55 7.69
CA GLN A 147 13.73 -10.90 8.68
C GLN A 147 15.17 -11.10 8.14
N ASN A 148 15.47 -10.70 6.90
CA ASN A 148 16.72 -11.03 6.21
C ASN A 148 17.14 -9.96 5.20
N ALA A 149 16.95 -8.68 5.53
CA ALA A 149 17.53 -7.62 4.73
C ALA A 149 18.03 -6.50 5.63
N GLU A 150 19.35 -6.37 5.69
CA GLU A 150 20.10 -5.17 6.05
C GLU A 150 19.82 -4.03 5.05
N GLN A 151 18.55 -3.72 4.79
CA GLN A 151 18.17 -2.60 3.95
C GLN A 151 17.80 -1.43 4.83
N GLU A 152 18.44 -0.30 4.54
CA GLU A 152 18.11 1.04 5.03
C GLU A 152 16.60 1.22 5.03
N THR A 153 16.02 1.21 6.22
CA THR A 153 14.65 1.66 6.44
C THR A 153 14.62 3.14 6.17
N GLU A 154 13.75 3.59 5.26
CA GLU A 154 13.38 4.99 5.01
C GLU A 154 12.17 5.30 5.92
N PRO A 155 12.37 5.67 7.20
CA PRO A 155 11.29 5.68 8.18
C PRO A 155 10.28 6.80 7.89
N GLU A 156 10.70 7.85 7.20
CA GLU A 156 9.86 8.93 6.67
C GLU A 156 8.84 8.46 5.62
N LEU A 157 9.08 7.34 4.94
CA LEU A 157 8.18 6.80 3.91
C LEU A 157 7.17 5.77 4.46
N ILE A 158 7.22 5.50 5.76
CA ILE A 158 6.22 4.67 6.44
C ILE A 158 4.97 5.53 6.65
N PRO A 159 3.75 5.06 6.30
CA PRO A 159 2.52 5.83 6.41
C PRO A 159 2.00 5.90 7.87
N THR A 160 2.80 6.49 8.76
CA THR A 160 2.42 6.85 10.13
C THR A 160 1.55 8.10 10.14
N LYS A 161 0.78 8.35 11.21
CA LYS A 161 -0.05 9.57 11.34
C LYS A 161 0.78 10.83 11.04
N LYS A 162 1.94 10.91 11.71
CA LYS A 162 2.90 12.01 11.54
C LYS A 162 3.40 12.18 10.12
N ASN A 163 3.78 11.10 9.44
CA ASN A 163 4.34 11.19 8.09
C ASN A 163 3.27 11.53 7.05
N ILE A 164 2.05 11.01 7.23
CA ILE A 164 0.90 11.36 6.38
C ILE A 164 0.62 12.86 6.47
N LEU A 165 0.45 13.40 7.68
CA LEU A 165 0.18 14.84 7.88
C LEU A 165 1.28 15.73 7.27
N LYS A 166 2.56 15.41 7.52
CA LYS A 166 3.68 16.14 6.89
C LYS A 166 3.65 16.07 5.35
N SER A 167 3.24 14.94 4.80
CA SER A 167 3.18 14.76 3.36
C SER A 167 2.00 15.49 2.73
N LEU A 168 0.88 15.61 3.45
CA LEU A 168 -0.25 16.44 3.08
C LEU A 168 0.15 17.92 3.02
N GLU A 169 0.87 18.42 4.03
CA GLU A 169 1.46 19.77 3.99
C GLU A 169 2.39 19.96 2.79
N TRP A 170 3.24 18.96 2.50
CA TRP A 170 4.12 18.98 1.34
C TRP A 170 3.37 19.12 0.02
N LEU A 171 2.24 18.41 -0.12
CA LEU A 171 1.44 18.40 -1.34
C LEU A 171 0.95 19.80 -1.71
N VAL A 172 0.45 20.56 -0.72
CA VAL A 172 -0.15 21.89 -0.96
C VAL A 172 0.81 23.06 -0.75
N ARG A 173 2.03 22.82 -0.21
CA ARG A 173 2.97 23.90 0.08
C ARG A 173 3.28 24.73 -1.16
N GLY A 174 3.13 26.04 -1.00
CA GLY A 174 3.39 27.00 -2.07
C GLY A 174 2.54 26.76 -3.31
N CYS A 175 1.35 26.15 -3.20
CA CYS A 175 0.47 26.01 -4.35
C CYS A 175 0.09 27.40 -4.92
N GLN A 176 -0.04 27.47 -6.24
CA GLN A 176 -0.37 28.67 -6.99
C GLN A 176 -1.43 28.34 -8.05
N ALA A 177 -2.04 29.37 -8.61
CA ALA A 177 -2.96 29.20 -9.73
C ALA A 177 -2.30 28.41 -10.88
N GLY A 178 -3.02 27.43 -11.42
CA GLY A 178 -2.54 26.53 -12.47
C GLY A 178 -1.84 25.25 -11.97
N ASP A 179 -1.53 25.13 -10.67
CA ASP A 179 -1.03 23.87 -10.12
C ASP A 179 -2.12 22.78 -10.13
N SER A 180 -1.71 21.53 -10.35
CA SER A 180 -2.59 20.36 -10.40
C SER A 180 -2.07 19.30 -9.44
N LEU A 181 -2.76 19.15 -8.31
CA LEU A 181 -2.40 18.29 -7.20
C LEU A 181 -3.23 17.02 -7.22
N VAL A 182 -2.63 15.90 -6.79
CA VAL A 182 -3.34 14.64 -6.59
C VAL A 182 -3.07 14.13 -5.18
N PHE A 183 -4.12 13.83 -4.44
CA PHE A 183 -4.08 13.08 -3.20
C PHE A 183 -4.73 11.72 -3.45
N TYR A 184 -3.99 10.63 -3.27
CA TYR A 184 -4.50 9.27 -3.38
C TYR A 184 -4.25 8.50 -2.09
N PHE A 185 -5.29 7.90 -1.54
CA PHE A 185 -5.21 7.04 -0.37
C PHE A 185 -5.86 5.68 -0.68
N SER A 186 -5.16 4.60 -0.36
CA SER A 186 -5.70 3.23 -0.34
C SER A 186 -5.38 2.57 1.00
N GLY A 187 -6.42 2.21 1.75
CA GLY A 187 -6.30 1.75 3.13
C GLY A 187 -7.64 1.53 3.82
N HIS A 188 -7.60 1.42 5.15
CA HIS A 188 -8.81 1.45 5.97
C HIS A 188 -9.28 2.87 6.16
N GLY A 189 -10.60 3.01 6.15
CA GLY A 189 -11.31 4.16 6.68
C GLY A 189 -12.35 3.68 7.69
N LEU A 190 -12.52 4.47 8.73
CA LEU A 190 -13.40 4.20 9.87
C LEU A 190 -14.18 5.47 10.20
N ARG A 191 -15.12 5.35 11.14
CA ARG A 191 -15.83 6.50 11.72
C ARG A 191 -15.58 6.60 13.21
N GLN A 192 -15.57 7.82 13.74
CA GLN A 192 -15.55 8.07 15.18
C GLN A 192 -16.58 9.14 15.56
N PRO A 193 -17.04 9.18 16.83
CA PRO A 193 -17.94 10.23 17.29
C PRO A 193 -17.36 11.62 16.99
N ASP A 194 -18.22 12.49 16.48
CA ASP A 194 -17.92 13.90 16.34
C ASP A 194 -18.13 14.63 17.67
N PHE A 195 -17.13 15.42 18.05
CA PHE A 195 -17.12 16.21 19.27
C PHE A 195 -17.23 17.71 18.99
N GLU A 196 -17.07 18.14 17.74
CA GLU A 196 -17.16 19.55 17.32
C GLU A 196 -18.60 19.91 16.87
N GLY A 197 -19.38 18.90 16.47
CA GLY A 197 -20.81 19.03 16.17
C GLY A 197 -21.08 19.60 14.78
N ASP A 198 -20.10 19.52 13.88
CA ASP A 198 -20.19 19.93 12.48
C ASP A 198 -20.70 18.80 11.57
N GLU A 199 -20.66 17.55 12.04
CA GLU A 199 -21.17 16.41 11.30
C GLU A 199 -22.68 16.22 11.42
N ARG A 200 -23.36 16.04 10.28
CA ARG A 200 -24.82 15.87 10.24
C ARG A 200 -25.30 14.58 10.90
N ASP A 201 -24.51 13.52 10.80
CA ASP A 201 -24.78 12.24 11.45
C ASP A 201 -24.02 12.07 12.79
N GLY A 202 -23.25 13.09 13.19
CA GLY A 202 -22.44 13.12 14.40
C GLY A 202 -21.25 12.16 14.37
N LEU A 203 -20.76 11.79 13.19
CA LEU A 203 -19.62 10.89 13.03
C LEU A 203 -18.59 11.45 12.04
N ASN A 204 -17.38 11.73 12.52
CA ASN A 204 -16.25 12.06 11.65
C ASN A 204 -15.81 10.83 10.84
N GLU A 205 -15.62 11.01 9.54
CA GLU A 205 -14.91 10.09 8.67
C GLU A 205 -13.40 10.16 8.92
N THR A 206 -12.74 9.02 8.78
CA THR A 206 -11.31 8.93 9.08
C THR A 206 -10.58 8.06 8.09
N ILE A 207 -9.30 8.38 7.87
CA ILE A 207 -8.33 7.44 7.31
C ILE A 207 -7.47 6.86 8.43
N CYS A 208 -7.06 5.59 8.28
CA CYS A 208 -6.26 4.91 9.28
C CYS A 208 -4.78 4.83 8.86
N PRO A 209 -3.87 5.56 9.53
CA PRO A 209 -2.43 5.34 9.42
C PRO A 209 -2.00 3.95 9.86
N VAL A 210 -0.76 3.54 9.61
CA VAL A 210 -0.27 2.21 10.03
C VAL A 210 -0.22 2.05 11.56
N ASP A 211 -0.07 3.16 12.28
CA ASP A 211 0.03 3.29 13.73
C ASP A 211 -1.27 3.81 14.37
N PHE A 212 -2.41 3.72 13.67
CA PHE A 212 -3.70 4.26 14.15
C PHE A 212 -4.16 3.70 15.51
N MET A 213 -3.70 2.51 15.89
CA MET A 213 -4.01 1.91 17.18
C MET A 213 -3.32 2.61 18.36
N THR A 214 -2.22 3.31 18.13
CA THR A 214 -1.44 4.02 19.16
C THR A 214 -1.55 5.54 19.02
N GLU A 215 -1.47 6.06 17.80
CA GLU A 215 -1.49 7.51 17.52
C GLU A 215 -2.88 8.03 17.12
N GLY A 216 -3.86 7.13 17.00
CA GLY A 216 -5.21 7.47 16.54
C GLY A 216 -5.32 7.60 15.03
N MET A 217 -6.56 7.80 14.58
CA MET A 217 -6.91 7.98 13.18
C MET A 217 -6.67 9.45 12.76
N ILE A 218 -6.72 9.74 11.46
CA ILE A 218 -6.76 11.12 10.95
C ILE A 218 -8.19 11.40 10.53
N VAL A 219 -8.83 12.39 11.15
CA VAL A 219 -10.19 12.81 10.82
C VAL A 219 -10.22 13.69 9.56
N ASP A 220 -11.33 13.64 8.85
CA ASP A 220 -11.73 14.55 7.78
C ASP A 220 -11.37 16.02 8.03
N ASN A 221 -11.68 16.57 9.20
CA ASN A 221 -11.35 17.95 9.57
C ASN A 221 -9.82 18.25 9.55
N GLU A 222 -8.99 17.29 9.98
CA GLU A 222 -7.52 17.39 9.89
C GLU A 222 -7.07 17.36 8.41
N ILE A 223 -7.71 16.54 7.57
CA ILE A 223 -7.41 16.46 6.14
C ILE A 223 -7.82 17.76 5.45
N ASN A 224 -9.06 18.21 5.66
CA ASN A 224 -9.63 19.41 5.06
C ASN A 224 -8.79 20.66 5.40
N SER A 225 -8.52 20.89 6.68
CA SER A 225 -7.71 22.03 7.13
C SER A 225 -6.29 22.00 6.56
N THR A 226 -5.74 20.82 6.29
CA THR A 226 -4.38 20.66 5.75
C THR A 226 -4.31 20.84 4.23
N ILE A 227 -5.26 20.28 3.45
CA ILE A 227 -5.15 20.25 1.98
C ILE A 227 -6.28 20.92 1.20
N VAL A 228 -7.38 21.30 1.84
CA VAL A 228 -8.50 21.99 1.19
C VAL A 228 -8.44 23.49 1.49
N TRP A 229 -8.49 23.88 2.76
CA TRP A 229 -8.45 25.29 3.17
C TRP A 229 -7.26 26.09 2.62
N PRO A 230 -6.03 25.53 2.57
CA PRO A 230 -4.87 26.29 2.11
C PRO A 230 -4.77 26.45 0.59
N LEU A 231 -5.64 25.77 -0.19
CA LEU A 231 -5.56 25.80 -1.66
C LEU A 231 -5.76 27.21 -2.19
N LYS A 232 -4.88 27.63 -3.09
CA LYS A 232 -4.98 28.91 -3.77
C LYS A 232 -6.00 28.83 -4.91
N LYS A 233 -6.76 29.91 -5.08
CA LYS A 233 -7.68 30.08 -6.21
C LYS A 233 -6.96 29.79 -7.53
N GLY A 234 -7.57 28.93 -8.34
CA GLY A 234 -7.02 28.49 -9.63
C GLY A 234 -6.07 27.29 -9.55
N ALA A 235 -5.71 26.80 -8.36
CA ALA A 235 -5.11 25.48 -8.19
C ALA A 235 -6.24 24.42 -8.21
N THR A 236 -5.92 23.22 -8.67
CA THR A 236 -6.86 22.08 -8.67
C THR A 236 -6.29 20.94 -7.83
N LEU A 237 -7.06 20.43 -6.88
CA LEU A 237 -6.77 19.21 -6.14
C LEU A 237 -7.74 18.10 -6.57
N HIS A 238 -7.20 16.98 -7.03
CA HIS A 238 -7.98 15.76 -7.24
C HIS A 238 -7.68 14.81 -6.08
N ALA A 239 -8.67 14.54 -5.25
CA ALA A 239 -8.56 13.58 -4.17
C ALA A 239 -9.32 12.30 -4.52
N ILE A 240 -8.66 11.15 -4.39
CA ILE A 240 -9.22 9.84 -4.65
C ILE A 240 -8.94 8.97 -3.42
N VAL A 241 -9.99 8.52 -2.75
CA VAL A 241 -9.89 7.79 -1.48
C VAL A 241 -10.55 6.42 -1.63
N ASP A 242 -9.72 5.39 -1.74
CA ASP A 242 -10.12 3.98 -1.76
C ASP A 242 -10.09 3.43 -0.33
N ALA A 243 -11.17 3.70 0.39
CA ALA A 243 -11.39 3.30 1.78
C ALA A 243 -12.89 3.16 2.06
N CYS A 244 -13.25 2.44 3.12
CA CYS A 244 -14.62 2.44 3.64
C CYS A 244 -14.91 3.78 4.34
N HIS A 245 -16.18 4.20 4.38
CA HIS A 245 -16.61 5.43 5.05
C HIS A 245 -15.80 6.66 4.61
N SER A 246 -15.67 6.88 3.30
CA SER A 246 -14.85 7.96 2.74
C SER A 246 -15.64 9.00 1.94
N GLY A 247 -16.97 8.94 1.95
CA GLY A 247 -17.82 9.81 1.13
C GLY A 247 -17.68 11.29 1.45
N THR A 248 -17.39 11.61 2.72
CA THR A 248 -17.25 12.96 3.28
C THR A 248 -15.87 13.21 3.87
N VAL A 249 -14.87 12.36 3.59
CA VAL A 249 -13.50 12.40 4.16
C VAL A 249 -12.68 13.69 3.92
N LEU A 250 -13.27 14.68 3.24
CA LEU A 250 -12.69 15.96 2.88
C LEU A 250 -13.62 17.12 3.22
N ASP A 251 -14.78 16.91 3.86
CA ASP A 251 -15.78 17.92 4.25
C ASP A 251 -16.11 18.91 3.12
N LEU A 252 -16.34 18.37 1.93
CA LEU A 252 -16.67 19.18 0.77
C LEU A 252 -18.16 19.54 0.80
N GLU A 253 -18.45 20.83 0.63
CA GLU A 253 -19.81 21.38 0.68
C GLU A 253 -20.76 20.77 -0.37
N TYR A 254 -20.22 20.40 -1.54
CA TYR A 254 -21.02 19.92 -2.67
C TYR A 254 -20.75 18.44 -2.95
N VAL A 255 -21.82 17.65 -2.93
CA VAL A 255 -21.78 16.22 -3.26
C VAL A 255 -22.61 15.94 -4.50
N PHE A 256 -22.00 15.33 -5.50
CA PHE A 256 -22.66 14.94 -6.75
C PHE A 256 -22.91 13.43 -6.76
N ASN A 257 -24.19 13.04 -6.63
CA ASN A 257 -24.60 11.66 -6.80
C ASN A 257 -24.98 11.43 -8.25
N ARG A 258 -24.29 10.48 -8.90
CA ARG A 258 -24.70 10.01 -10.23
C ARG A 258 -26.05 9.31 -10.06
N GLN A 259 -27.13 9.91 -10.57
CA GLN A 259 -28.46 9.28 -10.55
C GLN A 259 -28.33 7.87 -11.14
N LYS A 260 -28.79 6.88 -10.38
CA LYS A 260 -28.77 5.46 -10.78
C LYS A 260 -29.76 5.19 -11.90
#